data_AF-A0A7K6SGN7-F1
#
_entry.id   AF-A0A7K6SGN7-F1
#
_cell.length_a   1.000
_cell.length_b   1.000
_cell.length_c   1.000
_cell.angle_alpha   90.00
_cell.angle_beta   90.00
_cell.angle_gamma   90.00
#
_symmetry.space_group_name_H-M   'P 1'
#
loop_
_entity.id
_entity.type
_entity.pdbx_description
1 polymer ?
#
loop_
_entity_poly.entity_id
_entity_poly.type
_entity_poly.pdbx_seq_one_letter_code
_entity_poly.pdbx_strand_id
1 'polypeptide(L)'
;VTNDVVWEDSLMVGLEGALLGCAYSPLFCRSCGLIVGFTLYSAPSDLAHLRGSFCFFEDRILCYLLQGQMIIAASKVKFPTVNLHE
;
A
#
# COMPACT_ATOMS: atom_id res chain seq x y z
N VAL A 1 1.72 9.43 -7.99
CA VAL A 1 0.51 9.43 -7.14
C VAL A 1 -0.59 10.11 -7.92
N THR A 2 -1.72 9.44 -8.13
CA THR A 2 -2.86 10.09 -8.79
C THR A 2 -3.48 11.11 -7.84
N ASN A 3 -4.40 11.94 -8.33
CA ASN A 3 -5.17 12.83 -7.48
C ASN A 3 -6.17 12.10 -6.57
N ASP A 4 -6.18 10.77 -6.52
CA ASP A 4 -7.20 10.00 -5.78
C ASP A 4 -6.68 9.40 -4.48
N VAL A 5 -5.36 9.43 -4.28
CA VAL A 5 -4.70 8.95 -3.07
C VAL A 5 -3.95 10.12 -2.43
N VAL A 6 -4.21 10.36 -1.15
CA VAL A 6 -3.55 11.40 -0.36
C VAL A 6 -2.85 10.76 0.83
N TRP A 7 -1.72 11.31 1.26
CA TRP A 7 -1.09 10.95 2.54
C TRP A 7 -1.28 12.09 3.54
N GLU A 8 -1.17 11.78 4.83
CA GLU A 8 -0.98 12.80 5.85
C GLU A 8 0.52 13.02 6.13
N ASP A 9 0.87 14.26 6.47
CA ASP A 9 2.26 14.61 6.83
C ASP A 9 2.64 14.04 8.22
N SER A 10 1.66 13.69 9.05
CA SER A 10 1.89 13.05 10.34
C SER A 10 2.26 11.58 10.19
N LEU A 11 3.44 11.21 10.69
CA LEU A 11 3.90 9.83 10.76
C LEU A 11 3.19 9.05 11.87
N MET A 12 2.74 7.85 11.53
CA MET A 12 2.28 6.83 12.48
C MET A 12 3.41 5.85 12.79
N VAL A 13 3.33 5.21 13.96
CA VAL A 13 4.27 4.16 14.38
C VAL A 13 3.51 2.84 14.49
N GLY A 14 4.02 1.80 13.83
CA GLY A 14 3.46 0.46 13.92
C GLY A 14 3.86 -0.20 15.24
N LEU A 15 2.88 -0.40 16.11
CA LEU A 15 3.06 -1.01 17.44
C LEU A 15 2.79 -2.52 17.45
N GLU A 16 2.23 -3.06 16.37
CA GLU A 16 1.87 -4.47 16.24
C GLU A 16 1.74 -4.91 14.76
N GLY A 17 1.65 -6.22 14.55
CA GLY A 17 1.40 -6.81 13.23
C GLY A 17 2.54 -6.62 12.23
N ALA A 18 2.19 -6.62 10.94
CA ALA A 18 3.15 -6.56 9.84
C ALA A 18 3.96 -5.26 9.76
N LEU A 19 3.52 -4.20 10.45
CA LEU A 19 4.20 -2.91 10.49
C LEU A 19 4.94 -2.66 11.81
N LEU A 20 5.06 -3.67 12.68
CA LEU A 20 5.76 -3.55 13.96
C LEU A 20 7.15 -2.94 13.77
N GLY A 21 7.42 -1.83 14.46
CA GLY A 21 8.70 -1.12 14.41
C GLY A 21 8.90 -0.23 13.17
N CYS A 22 7.88 -0.06 12.34
CA CYS A 22 7.92 0.88 11.21
C CYS A 22 7.37 2.25 11.60
N ALA A 23 7.94 3.32 11.04
CA ALA A 23 7.28 4.61 10.94
C ALA A 23 6.75 4.78 9.51
N TYR A 24 5.49 5.18 9.36
CA TYR A 24 4.81 5.23 8.07
C TYR A 24 3.81 6.37 7.98
N SER A 25 3.51 6.82 6.76
CA SER A 25 2.38 7.71 6.49
C SER A 25 1.21 6.86 5.95
N PRO A 26 0.01 6.94 6.54
CA PRO A 26 -1.17 6.29 5.98
C PRO A 26 -1.58 6.93 4.65
N LEU A 27 -2.09 6.11 3.73
CA LEU A 27 -2.66 6.52 2.46
C LEU A 27 -4.18 6.46 2.54
N PHE A 28 -4.85 7.54 2.17
CA PHE A 28 -6.29 7.65 2.16
C PHE A 28 -6.84 7.81 0.75
N CYS A 29 -7.98 7.18 0.48
CA CYS A 29 -8.77 7.50 -0.70
C CYS A 29 -9.38 8.90 -0.53
N ARG A 30 -9.12 9.80 -1.48
CA ARG A 30 -9.65 11.18 -1.44
C ARG A 30 -11.19 11.22 -1.43
N SER A 31 -11.84 10.27 -2.12
CA SER A 31 -13.29 10.26 -2.31
C SER A 31 -14.05 9.79 -1.07
N CYS A 32 -13.61 8.68 -0.44
CA CYS A 32 -14.32 8.09 0.69
C CYS A 32 -13.61 8.24 2.04
N GLY A 33 -12.38 8.76 2.08
CA GLY A 33 -11.60 8.97 3.31
C GLY A 33 -11.10 7.70 3.97
N LEU A 34 -11.33 6.51 3.39
CA LEU A 34 -10.83 5.25 3.96
C LEU A 34 -9.33 5.11 3.75
N ILE A 35 -8.66 4.50 4.72
CA ILE A 35 -7.27 4.07 4.58
C ILE A 35 -7.22 2.95 3.53
N VAL A 36 -6.37 3.15 2.52
CA VAL A 36 -6.14 2.20 1.42
C VAL A 36 -4.73 1.61 1.44
N GLY A 37 -3.82 2.17 2.24
CA GLY A 37 -2.43 1.73 2.28
C GLY A 37 -1.53 2.58 3.16
N PHE A 38 -0.23 2.52 2.90
CA PHE A 38 0.81 3.28 3.60
C PHE A 38 2.06 3.50 2.73
N THR A 39 2.92 4.43 3.13
CA THR A 39 4.30 4.57 2.67
C THR A 39 5.26 4.48 3.85
N LEU A 40 6.30 3.65 3.75
CA LEU A 40 7.28 3.51 4.82
C LEU A 40 8.28 4.68 4.81
N TYR A 41 8.46 5.30 5.98
CA TYR A 41 9.51 6.26 6.26
C TYR A 41 10.74 5.55 6.87
N SER A 42 10.52 4.77 7.93
CA SER A 42 11.54 3.90 8.53
C SER A 42 10.97 2.51 8.75
N ALA A 43 11.81 1.49 8.60
CA ALA A 43 11.40 0.10 8.74
C ALA A 43 12.61 -0.79 9.10
N PRO A 44 12.38 -1.96 9.74
CA PRO A 44 13.38 -3.00 9.88
C PRO A 44 13.95 -3.47 8.53
N SER A 45 15.10 -4.14 8.53
CA SER A 45 15.79 -4.62 7.32
C SER A 45 14.87 -5.36 6.35
N ASP A 46 13.98 -6.18 6.90
CA ASP A 46 13.13 -7.09 6.14
C ASP A 46 12.06 -6.34 5.32
N LEU A 47 11.75 -5.10 5.69
CA LEU A 47 10.78 -4.22 5.03
C LEU A 47 11.44 -2.96 4.43
N ALA A 48 12.75 -2.80 4.58
CA ALA A 48 13.48 -1.60 4.16
C ALA A 48 13.36 -1.34 2.64
N HIS A 49 13.25 -2.40 1.85
CA HIS A 49 13.09 -2.35 0.39
C HIS A 49 11.74 -1.75 -0.06
N LEU A 50 10.75 -1.65 0.85
CA LEU A 50 9.45 -1.02 0.58
C LEU A 50 9.44 0.49 0.84
N ARG A 51 10.54 1.07 1.36
CA ARG A 51 10.64 2.53 1.55
C ARG A 51 10.50 3.28 0.24
N GLY A 52 9.80 4.41 0.27
CA GLY A 52 9.50 5.19 -0.93
C GLY A 52 8.46 4.57 -1.87
N SER A 53 7.94 3.37 -1.57
CA SER A 53 6.88 2.73 -2.33
C SER A 53 5.51 2.98 -1.70
N PHE A 54 4.47 3.01 -2.55
CA PHE A 54 3.07 2.99 -2.10
C PHE A 54 2.62 1.54 -1.89
N CYS A 55 2.38 1.17 -0.64
CA CYS A 55 1.91 -0.15 -0.27
C CYS A 55 0.40 -0.11 -0.03
N PHE A 56 -0.39 -0.81 -0.85
CA PHE A 56 -1.84 -0.86 -0.71
C PHE A 56 -2.31 -2.15 -0.04
N PHE A 57 -3.36 -2.05 0.77
CA PHE A 57 -4.00 -3.23 1.35
C PHE A 57 -4.86 -3.93 0.30
N GLU A 58 -4.66 -5.23 0.11
CA GLU A 58 -5.35 -6.00 -0.93
C GLU A 58 -6.88 -6.05 -0.79
N ASP A 59 -7.39 -5.90 0.44
CA ASP A 59 -8.83 -5.85 0.76
C ASP A 59 -9.44 -4.46 0.52
N ARG A 60 -8.61 -3.44 0.26
CA ARG A 60 -9.03 -2.05 0.04
C ARG A 60 -8.95 -1.60 -1.42
N ILE A 61 -8.50 -2.47 -2.32
CA ILE A 61 -8.34 -2.14 -3.74
C ILE A 61 -9.03 -3.16 -4.65
N LEU A 62 -9.57 -2.65 -5.75
CA LEU A 62 -10.11 -3.45 -6.85
C LEU A 62 -9.20 -3.30 -8.06
N CYS A 63 -8.99 -4.40 -8.77
CA CYS A 63 -8.21 -4.42 -10.01
C CYS A 63 -9.14 -4.58 -11.20
N TYR A 64 -8.92 -3.76 -12.22
CA TYR A 64 -9.52 -3.96 -13.52
C TYR A 64 -8.59 -4.83 -14.37
N LEU A 65 -9.00 -6.08 -14.63
CA LEU A 65 -8.32 -6.95 -15.58
C LEU A 65 -8.74 -6.56 -16.99
N LEU A 66 -7.80 -5.96 -17.73
CA LEU A 66 -8.02 -5.60 -19.13
C LEU A 66 -8.35 -6.83 -19.97
N GLN A 67 -7.62 -7.93 -19.73
CA GLN A 67 -7.96 -9.23 -20.28
C GLN A 67 -9.25 -9.74 -19.60
N GLY A 68 -10.35 -9.80 -20.35
CA GLY A 68 -11.66 -10.21 -19.84
C GLY A 68 -12.54 -9.06 -19.34
N GLN A 69 -12.04 -7.82 -19.33
CA GLN A 69 -12.81 -6.59 -19.02
C GLN A 69 -13.60 -6.69 -17.72
N MET A 70 -12.96 -7.20 -16.66
CA MET A 70 -13.63 -7.50 -15.40
C MET A 70 -12.96 -6.83 -14.22
N ILE A 71 -13.77 -6.42 -13.25
CA ILE A 71 -13.31 -5.91 -11.97
C ILE A 71 -13.27 -7.06 -10.97
N ILE A 72 -12.12 -7.26 -10.32
CA ILE A 72 -11.94 -8.27 -9.28
C ILE A 72 -11.24 -7.68 -8.05
N ALA A 73 -11.49 -8.27 -6.88
CA ALA A 73 -10.74 -7.94 -5.67
C ALA A 73 -9.25 -8.25 -5.87
N ALA A 74 -8.35 -7.38 -5.38
CA ALA A 74 -6.92 -7.61 -5.56
C ALA A 74 -6.43 -8.89 -4.87
N SER A 75 -7.05 -9.31 -3.76
CA SER A 75 -6.78 -10.61 -3.13
C SER A 75 -7.03 -11.83 -4.02
N LYS A 76 -7.74 -11.66 -5.15
CA LYS A 76 -7.97 -12.70 -6.17
C LYS A 76 -7.06 -12.57 -7.39
N VAL A 77 -6.24 -11.53 -7.45
CA VAL A 77 -5.28 -11.30 -8.52
C VAL A 77 -3.96 -11.99 -8.15
N LYS A 78 -3.39 -12.73 -9.10
CA LYS A 78 -2.01 -13.20 -8.98
C LYS A 78 -1.09 -12.12 -9.51
N PHE A 79 -0.51 -11.32 -8.63
CA PHE A 79 0.54 -10.38 -9.01
C PHE A 79 1.84 -11.17 -9.26
N PRO A 80 2.52 -10.95 -10.40
CA PRO A 80 3.83 -11.54 -10.61
C PRO A 80 4.78 -11.01 -9.52
N THR A 81 5.57 -11.90 -8.93
CA THR A 81 6.61 -11.49 -7.99
C THR A 81 7.63 -10.66 -8.75
N VAL A 82 7.62 -9.35 -8.53
CA VAL A 82 8.68 -8.48 -8.97
C VAL A 82 9.70 -8.45 -7.84
N ASN A 83 10.91 -8.94 -8.08
CA ASN A 83 12.00 -8.66 -7.16
C ASN A 83 12.31 -7.17 -7.28
N LEU A 84 11.85 -6.40 -6.29
CA LEU A 84 12.27 -5.03 -6.08
C LEU A 84 13.71 -5.09 -5.52
N HIS A 85 14.67 -5.44 -6.37
CA HIS A 85 16.08 -5.20 -6.07
C HIS A 85 16.34 -3.70 -6.22
N GLU A 86 16.90 -3.09 -5.18
CA GLU A 86 17.49 -1.74 -5.23
C GLU A 86 18.62 -1.65 -6.27
#